data_AF-A0AB74M4G4-F1
#
_entry.id   AF-A0AB74M4G4-F1
#
_cell.length_a   1.000
_cell.length_b   1.000
_cell.length_c   1.000
_cell.angle_alpha   90.00
_cell.angle_beta   90.00
_cell.angle_gamma   90.00
#
_symmetry.space_group_name_H-M   'P 1'
#
loop_
_entity.id
_entity.type
_entity.pdbx_description
1 polymer ?
#
loop_
_entity_poly.entity_id
_entity_poly.type
_entity_poly.pdbx_seq_one_letter_code
_entity_poly.pdbx_strand_id
1 'polypeptide(L)'
;MANKCQKIFAVFAHPTTSDLEVLAFSRNFGEKINSVEGGLRGIFEKALACNGNISKIVDDHRRTAAEVEALRSSLAQKDECLAIADEKCGRLAQENALLQARIEQLESVQTNVDRSETPVVSGRPSHDLGMDAREFLDTAKAKCGQDKCKSIIAHGLGISVSLLNAHLLTGYLPYSLAAKFSDLGVEELQPASRNRWNDDERERLTLLLEEDHSDDTLACILSAEFGRRIFEGGIARQRRKIARARRSNSVPNFRTASWKNAALH
;
A
#
# COMPACT_ATOMS: atom_id res chain seq x y z
N MET A 1 15.52 -66.25 28.13
CA MET A 1 14.17 -66.80 27.90
C MET A 1 14.15 -68.31 27.63
N ALA A 2 15.16 -68.90 26.97
CA ALA A 2 15.19 -70.33 26.60
C ALA A 2 14.94 -71.33 27.75
N ASN A 3 15.45 -71.05 28.96
CA ASN A 3 15.37 -71.96 30.11
C ASN A 3 13.96 -72.07 30.76
N LYS A 4 13.06 -71.10 30.51
CA LYS A 4 11.66 -71.15 31.01
C LYS A 4 10.73 -71.88 30.04
N CYS A 5 10.95 -71.76 28.74
CA CYS A 5 10.17 -72.46 27.72
C CYS A 5 10.42 -73.98 27.76
N GLN A 6 11.64 -74.41 28.07
CA GLN A 6 11.97 -75.84 28.23
C GLN A 6 11.19 -76.52 29.38
N LYS A 7 10.90 -75.79 30.47
CA LYS A 7 10.09 -76.33 31.59
C LYS A 7 8.61 -76.50 31.24
N ILE A 8 8.09 -75.72 30.28
CA ILE A 8 6.69 -75.81 29.84
C ILE A 8 6.47 -77.08 29.02
N PHE A 9 7.42 -77.42 28.14
CA PHE A 9 7.35 -78.65 27.34
C PHE A 9 7.51 -79.93 28.18
N ALA A 10 8.21 -79.87 29.33
CA ALA A 10 8.37 -81.03 30.21
C ALA A 10 7.06 -81.49 30.90
N VAL A 11 6.09 -80.58 31.09
CA VAL A 11 4.77 -80.91 31.69
C VAL A 11 3.92 -81.76 30.74
N PHE A 12 4.09 -81.63 29.42
CA PHE A 12 3.34 -82.39 28.42
C PHE A 12 3.93 -83.77 28.11
N ALA A 13 5.09 -84.12 28.69
CA ALA A 13 5.80 -85.37 28.39
C ALA A 13 5.59 -86.48 29.44
N HIS A 14 4.86 -86.21 30.53
CA HIS A 14 4.60 -87.20 31.57
C HIS A 14 3.25 -87.92 31.37
N PRO A 15 3.20 -89.26 31.27
CA PRO A 15 2.01 -90.03 30.88
C PRO A 15 0.91 -90.15 31.95
N THR A 16 0.95 -89.37 33.05
CA THR A 16 0.00 -89.45 34.17
C THR A 16 -0.64 -88.12 34.55
N THR A 17 -0.36 -87.03 33.84
CA THR A 17 -1.04 -85.75 34.09
C THR A 17 -2.51 -85.86 33.71
N SER A 18 -3.39 -85.58 34.66
CA SER A 18 -4.84 -85.61 34.42
C SER A 18 -5.26 -84.48 33.49
N ASP A 19 -6.26 -84.72 32.63
CA ASP A 19 -6.76 -83.72 31.67
C ASP A 19 -7.17 -82.39 32.34
N LEU A 20 -7.59 -82.44 33.60
CA LEU A 20 -7.93 -81.27 34.42
C LEU A 20 -6.72 -80.36 34.70
N GLU A 21 -5.54 -80.93 34.93
CA GLU A 21 -4.32 -80.16 35.19
C GLU A 21 -3.81 -79.49 33.91
N VAL A 22 -3.95 -80.15 32.76
CA VAL A 22 -3.61 -79.61 31.45
C VAL A 22 -4.51 -78.42 31.10
N LEU A 23 -5.82 -78.54 31.37
CA LEU A 23 -6.78 -77.45 31.16
C LEU A 23 -6.52 -76.26 32.09
N ALA A 24 -6.22 -76.51 33.38
CA ALA A 24 -5.90 -75.46 34.33
C ALA A 24 -4.59 -74.73 33.98
N PHE A 25 -3.57 -75.47 33.49
CA PHE A 25 -2.32 -74.89 33.01
C PHE A 25 -2.53 -74.05 31.75
N SER A 26 -3.28 -74.57 30.77
CA SER A 26 -3.61 -73.86 29.52
C SER A 26 -4.35 -72.55 29.80
N ARG A 27 -5.31 -72.56 30.73
CA ARG A 27 -6.04 -71.35 31.15
C ARG A 27 -5.14 -70.31 31.80
N ASN A 28 -4.33 -70.71 32.78
CA ASN A 28 -3.37 -69.82 33.45
C ASN A 28 -2.29 -69.27 32.50
N PHE A 29 -1.88 -70.07 31.51
CA PHE A 29 -0.91 -69.65 30.51
C PHE A 29 -1.53 -68.66 29.53
N GLY A 30 -2.77 -68.90 29.08
CA GLY A 30 -3.54 -67.96 28.26
C GLY A 30 -3.77 -66.62 28.95
N GLU A 31 -4.13 -66.62 30.25
CA GLU A 31 -4.28 -65.39 31.03
C GLU A 31 -2.97 -64.59 31.14
N LYS A 32 -1.83 -65.27 31.31
CA LYS A 32 -0.51 -64.62 31.31
C LYS A 32 -0.13 -64.05 29.94
N ILE A 33 -0.43 -64.75 28.84
CA ILE A 33 -0.21 -64.23 27.48
C ILE A 33 -1.05 -62.98 27.26
N ASN A 34 -2.35 -63.04 27.57
CA ASN A 34 -3.27 -61.91 27.40
C ASN A 34 -2.82 -60.70 28.25
N SER A 35 -2.31 -60.93 29.46
CA SER A 35 -1.76 -59.87 30.32
C SER A 35 -0.49 -59.23 29.71
N VAL A 36 0.42 -60.04 29.15
CA VAL A 36 1.63 -59.55 28.49
C VAL A 36 1.30 -58.79 27.21
N GLU A 37 0.37 -59.29 26.39
CA GLU A 37 -0.11 -58.61 25.17
C GLU A 37 -0.78 -57.27 25.50
N GLY A 38 -1.61 -57.22 26.55
CA GLY A 38 -2.20 -55.97 27.04
C GLY A 38 -1.14 -54.95 27.49
N GLY A 39 -0.10 -55.42 28.21
CA GLY A 39 1.03 -54.59 28.61
C GLY A 39 1.84 -54.04 27.43
N LEU A 40 2.13 -54.88 26.43
CA LEU A 40 2.86 -54.49 25.22
C LEU A 40 2.05 -53.51 24.35
N ARG A 41 0.73 -53.74 24.22
CA ARG A 41 -0.18 -52.82 23.52
C ARG A 41 -0.18 -51.43 24.16
N GLY A 42 -0.27 -51.36 25.49
CA GLY A 42 -0.21 -50.09 26.22
C GLY A 42 1.12 -49.34 26.08
N ILE A 43 2.24 -50.07 25.98
CA ILE A 43 3.56 -49.47 25.68
C ILE A 43 3.61 -48.92 24.25
N PHE A 44 3.08 -49.67 23.28
CA PHE A 44 3.05 -49.25 21.88
C PHE A 44 2.19 -48.02 21.64
N GLU A 45 1.00 -47.95 22.25
CA GLU A 45 0.11 -46.78 22.18
C GLU A 45 0.77 -45.53 22.79
N LYS A 46 1.47 -45.67 23.92
CA LYS A 46 2.25 -44.57 24.51
C LYS A 46 3.40 -44.11 23.61
N ALA A 47 4.11 -45.05 22.99
CA ALA A 47 5.20 -44.73 22.05
C ALA A 47 4.68 -43.98 20.80
N LEU A 48 3.55 -44.39 20.25
CA LEU A 48 2.89 -43.69 19.14
C LEU A 48 2.45 -42.27 19.53
N ALA A 49 1.87 -42.10 20.72
CA ALA A 49 1.51 -40.78 21.24
C ALA A 49 2.73 -39.87 21.43
N CYS A 50 3.83 -40.41 21.95
CA CYS A 50 5.10 -39.68 22.07
C CYS A 50 5.64 -39.23 20.70
N ASN A 51 5.60 -40.09 19.67
CA ASN A 51 6.01 -39.71 18.32
C ASN A 51 5.15 -38.59 17.72
N GLY A 52 3.83 -38.62 17.93
CA GLY A 52 2.93 -37.54 17.49
C GLY A 52 3.29 -36.20 18.16
N ASN A 53 3.60 -36.21 19.45
CA ASN A 53 4.02 -35.02 20.18
C ASN A 53 5.37 -34.47 19.68
N ILE A 54 6.34 -35.35 19.38
CA ILE A 54 7.63 -34.96 18.82
C ILE A 54 7.45 -34.29 17.45
N SER A 55 6.62 -34.85 16.57
CA SER A 55 6.33 -34.26 15.26
C SER A 55 5.78 -32.84 15.40
N LYS A 56 4.83 -32.64 16.33
CA LYS A 56 4.24 -31.33 16.57
C LYS A 56 5.27 -30.31 17.07
N ILE A 57 6.14 -30.72 18.00
CA ILE A 57 7.22 -29.85 18.51
C ILE A 57 8.17 -29.44 17.38
N VAL A 58 8.53 -30.36 16.48
CA VAL A 58 9.40 -30.07 15.34
C VAL A 58 8.75 -29.08 14.38
N ASP A 59 7.46 -29.25 14.08
CA ASP A 59 6.72 -28.33 13.21
C ASP A 59 6.60 -26.93 13.83
N ASP A 60 6.31 -26.85 15.13
CA ASP A 60 6.26 -25.58 15.86
C ASP A 60 7.64 -24.91 15.87
N HIS A 61 8.72 -25.65 16.06
CA HIS A 61 10.09 -25.11 15.99
C HIS A 61 10.45 -24.59 14.59
N ARG A 62 9.97 -25.27 13.54
CA ARG A 62 10.20 -24.84 12.16
C ARG A 62 9.44 -23.55 11.84
N ARG A 63 8.22 -23.41 12.37
CA ARG A 63 7.42 -22.18 12.24
C ARG A 63 8.08 -21.01 12.96
N THR A 64 8.48 -21.19 14.22
CA THR A 64 9.15 -20.13 14.98
C THR A 64 10.48 -19.73 14.34
N ALA A 65 11.25 -20.68 13.80
CA ALA A 65 12.47 -20.36 13.06
C ALA A 65 12.19 -19.50 11.81
N ALA A 66 11.14 -19.82 11.05
CA ALA A 66 10.74 -19.03 9.89
C ALA A 66 10.26 -17.62 10.27
N GLU A 67 9.50 -17.50 11.36
CA GLU A 67 9.05 -16.21 11.90
C GLU A 67 10.23 -15.34 12.36
N VAL A 68 11.21 -15.92 13.04
CA VAL A 68 12.43 -15.21 13.46
C VAL A 68 13.21 -14.68 12.26
N GLU A 69 13.32 -15.46 11.19
CA GLU A 69 14.03 -15.03 9.98
C GLU A 69 13.29 -13.92 9.22
N ALA A 70 11.96 -13.99 9.18
CA ALA A 70 11.12 -12.92 8.63
C ALA A 70 11.27 -11.61 9.44
N LEU A 71 11.30 -11.71 10.77
CA LEU A 71 11.52 -10.55 11.65
C LEU A 71 12.92 -9.94 11.47
N ARG A 72 13.96 -10.77 11.32
CA ARG A 72 15.32 -10.29 11.02
C ARG A 72 15.39 -9.55 9.69
N SER A 73 14.77 -10.10 8.66
CA SER A 73 14.70 -9.44 7.34
C SER A 73 13.95 -8.11 7.41
N SER A 74 12.83 -8.07 8.15
CA SER A 74 12.06 -6.84 8.35
C SER A 74 12.83 -5.79 9.16
N LEU A 75 13.62 -6.20 10.15
CA LEU A 75 14.46 -5.29 10.92
C LEU A 75 15.55 -4.67 10.05
N ALA A 76 16.24 -5.48 9.24
CA ALA A 76 17.26 -4.99 8.32
C ALA A 76 16.72 -3.94 7.33
N GLN A 77 15.51 -4.17 6.79
CA GLN A 77 14.85 -3.18 5.91
C GLN A 77 14.54 -1.87 6.64
N LYS A 78 14.16 -1.92 7.93
CA LYS A 78 13.90 -0.72 8.73
C LYS A 78 15.19 0.04 9.01
N ASP A 79 16.28 -0.65 9.30
CA ASP A 79 17.59 -0.04 9.51
C ASP A 79 18.09 0.67 8.25
N GLU A 80 17.89 0.07 7.07
CA GLU A 80 18.20 0.70 5.78
C GLU A 80 17.34 1.95 5.54
N CYS A 81 16.03 1.89 5.83
CA CYS A 81 15.15 3.05 5.74
C CYS A 81 15.58 4.20 6.66
N LEU A 82 16.03 3.88 7.88
CA LEU A 82 16.54 4.86 8.83
C LEU A 82 17.83 5.52 8.34
N ALA A 83 18.77 4.72 7.80
CA ALA A 83 20.02 5.27 7.24
C ALA A 83 19.74 6.25 6.08
N ILE A 84 18.81 5.93 5.20
CA ILE A 84 18.38 6.82 4.10
C ILE A 84 17.74 8.11 4.64
N ALA A 85 16.92 7.99 5.68
CA ALA A 85 16.28 9.14 6.31
C ALA A 85 17.32 10.08 6.96
N ASP A 86 18.31 9.52 7.66
CA ASP A 86 19.38 10.29 8.29
C ASP A 86 20.23 11.03 7.25
N GLU A 87 20.58 10.38 6.13
CA GLU A 87 21.30 11.04 5.03
C GLU A 87 20.49 12.20 4.44
N LYS A 88 19.18 12.02 4.26
CA LYS A 88 18.29 13.06 3.75
C LYS A 88 18.18 14.23 4.73
N CYS A 89 18.06 13.95 6.03
CA CYS A 89 18.07 14.97 7.08
C CYS A 89 19.37 15.76 7.08
N GLY A 90 20.52 15.08 6.92
CA GLY A 90 21.82 15.73 6.80
C GLY A 90 21.92 16.70 5.61
N ARG A 91 21.45 16.27 4.43
CA ARG A 91 21.39 17.13 3.24
C ARG A 91 20.51 18.35 3.43
N LEU A 92 19.30 18.17 3.96
CA LEU A 92 18.38 19.28 4.21
C LEU A 92 18.92 20.26 5.27
N ALA A 93 19.63 19.77 6.28
CA ALA A 93 20.29 20.63 7.25
C ALA A 93 21.38 21.50 6.59
N GLN A 94 22.17 20.91 5.67
CA GLN A 94 23.18 21.64 4.92
C GLN A 94 22.57 22.69 3.98
N GLU A 95 21.51 22.34 3.24
CA GLU A 95 20.79 23.28 2.38
C GLU A 95 20.20 24.45 3.18
N ASN A 96 19.58 24.17 4.33
CA ASN A 96 19.06 25.22 5.21
C ASN A 96 20.18 26.15 5.72
N ALA A 97 21.33 25.59 6.11
CA ALA A 97 22.47 26.41 6.53
C ALA A 97 22.97 27.34 5.41
N LEU A 98 23.02 26.85 4.16
CA LEU A 98 23.39 27.65 3.00
C LEU A 98 22.36 28.75 2.71
N LEU A 99 21.07 28.43 2.79
CA LEU A 99 20.00 29.41 2.60
C LEU A 99 20.04 30.50 3.68
N GLN A 100 20.29 30.11 4.93
CA GLN A 100 20.36 31.03 6.05
C GLN A 100 21.58 31.97 5.94
N ALA A 101 22.74 31.44 5.56
CA ALA A 101 23.91 32.27 5.23
C ALA A 101 23.64 33.23 4.07
N ARG A 102 22.84 32.82 3.07
CA ARG A 102 22.48 33.68 1.95
C ARG A 102 21.51 34.79 2.38
N ILE A 103 20.57 34.51 3.27
CA ILE A 103 19.68 35.51 3.86
C ILE A 103 20.51 36.56 4.61
N GLU A 104 21.42 36.13 5.48
CA GLU A 104 22.31 37.04 6.23
C GLU A 104 23.16 37.93 5.30
N GLN A 105 23.70 37.35 4.21
CA GLN A 105 24.41 38.14 3.20
C GLN A 105 23.51 39.20 2.55
N LEU A 106 22.29 38.84 2.16
CA LEU A 106 21.36 39.77 1.52
C LEU A 106 20.94 40.88 2.49
N GLU A 107 20.71 40.57 3.76
CA GLU A 107 20.43 41.56 4.82
C GLU A 107 21.60 42.53 5.02
N SER A 108 22.83 42.04 4.98
CA SER A 108 24.03 42.89 5.07
C SER A 108 24.21 43.81 3.86
N VAL A 109 23.79 43.38 2.67
CA VAL A 109 23.81 44.22 1.46
C VAL A 109 22.70 45.27 1.52
N GLN A 110 21.51 44.89 1.95
CA GLN A 110 20.35 45.80 2.12
C GLN A 110 20.68 46.95 3.08
N THR A 111 21.26 46.63 4.24
CA THR A 111 21.63 47.63 5.26
C THR A 111 22.74 48.59 4.81
N ASN A 112 23.56 48.21 3.83
CA ASN A 112 24.56 49.09 3.22
C ASN A 112 23.95 49.99 2.13
N VAL A 113 22.94 49.52 1.40
CA VAL A 113 22.20 50.34 0.42
C VAL A 113 21.43 51.46 1.14
N ASP A 114 20.72 51.14 2.23
CA ASP A 114 19.94 52.11 3.00
C ASP A 114 20.78 53.21 3.69
N ARG A 115 22.08 52.99 3.89
CA ARG A 115 23.01 54.01 4.45
C ARG A 115 23.63 54.93 3.41
N SER A 116 23.49 54.62 2.13
CA SER A 116 24.13 55.34 1.02
C SER A 116 23.18 56.23 0.21
N GLU A 117 21.87 56.20 0.49
CA GLU A 117 20.90 57.07 -0.19
C GLU A 117 20.73 58.42 0.52
N THR A 118 21.23 59.47 -0.13
CA THR A 118 20.87 60.87 0.10
C THR A 118 19.34 61.07 0.11
N PRO A 119 18.80 62.07 0.84
CA PRO A 119 17.36 62.26 1.00
C PRO A 119 16.72 62.70 -0.32
N VAL A 120 16.22 61.74 -1.10
CA VAL A 120 15.45 62.00 -2.31
C VAL A 120 13.98 62.05 -1.94
N VAL A 121 13.49 63.30 -1.90
CA VAL A 121 12.16 63.77 -2.28
C VAL A 121 11.13 62.67 -2.54
N SER A 122 10.20 62.57 -1.60
CA SER A 122 8.89 61.94 -1.73
C SER A 122 8.24 62.27 -3.08
N GLY A 123 7.85 61.25 -3.86
CA GLY A 123 7.01 61.50 -5.03
C GLY A 123 7.05 60.49 -6.17
N ARG A 124 7.55 59.27 -6.02
CA ARG A 124 7.24 58.20 -6.99
C ARG A 124 6.08 57.36 -6.49
N PRO A 125 4.93 57.32 -7.19
CA PRO A 125 3.91 56.33 -6.91
C PRO A 125 4.53 54.95 -7.18
N SER A 126 4.55 54.14 -6.13
CA SER A 126 4.88 52.72 -6.16
C SER A 126 3.94 52.02 -7.16
N HIS A 127 4.44 51.81 -8.39
CA HIS A 127 3.68 51.19 -9.48
C HIS A 127 3.76 49.66 -9.49
N ASP A 128 4.19 49.03 -8.39
CA ASP A 128 4.38 47.57 -8.31
C ASP A 128 3.63 46.92 -7.14
N LEU A 129 2.60 47.59 -6.63
CA LEU A 129 1.72 47.00 -5.62
C LEU A 129 0.86 45.94 -6.33
N GLY A 130 1.22 44.68 -6.11
CA GLY A 130 0.43 43.52 -6.53
C GLY A 130 -1.01 43.57 -5.99
N MET A 131 -1.81 42.57 -6.35
CA MET A 131 -3.21 42.49 -5.91
C MET A 131 -3.29 42.15 -4.42
N ASP A 132 -4.15 42.84 -3.66
CA ASP A 132 -4.38 42.52 -2.25
C ASP A 132 -4.96 41.10 -2.10
N ALA A 133 -4.52 40.36 -1.08
CA ALA A 133 -4.96 38.97 -0.91
C ALA A 133 -6.48 38.84 -0.70
N ARG A 134 -7.14 39.83 -0.08
CA ARG A 134 -8.60 39.81 0.10
C ARG A 134 -9.29 40.08 -1.23
N GLU A 135 -8.83 41.08 -1.97
CA GLU A 135 -9.33 41.38 -3.33
C GLU A 135 -9.21 40.18 -4.26
N PHE A 136 -8.06 39.49 -4.22
CA PHE A 136 -7.85 38.26 -4.95
C PHE A 136 -8.86 37.17 -4.54
N LEU A 137 -9.06 36.94 -3.24
CA LEU A 137 -9.98 35.91 -2.75
C LEU A 137 -11.44 36.21 -3.12
N ASP A 138 -11.85 37.47 -3.05
CA ASP A 138 -13.19 37.90 -3.43
C ASP A 138 -13.42 37.72 -4.93
N THR A 139 -12.44 38.12 -5.75
CA THR A 139 -12.48 37.93 -7.21
C THR A 139 -12.46 36.44 -7.59
N ALA A 140 -11.64 35.64 -6.90
CA ALA A 140 -11.58 34.19 -7.04
C ALA A 140 -12.92 33.52 -6.69
N LYS A 141 -13.56 33.97 -5.61
CA LYS A 141 -14.88 33.47 -5.20
C LYS A 141 -15.95 33.85 -6.21
N ALA A 142 -15.92 35.07 -6.74
CA ALA A 142 -16.83 35.53 -7.78
C ALA A 142 -16.66 34.74 -9.08
N LYS A 143 -15.42 34.52 -9.54
CA LYS A 143 -15.14 33.75 -10.77
C LYS A 143 -15.44 32.25 -10.63
N CYS A 144 -15.16 31.64 -9.47
CA CYS A 144 -15.25 30.19 -9.30
C CYS A 144 -16.56 29.69 -8.65
N GLY A 145 -17.34 30.58 -8.01
CA GLY A 145 -18.59 30.25 -7.34
C GLY A 145 -18.45 29.34 -6.10
N GLN A 146 -17.23 29.12 -5.60
CA GLN A 146 -16.95 28.25 -4.45
C GLN A 146 -15.81 28.80 -3.58
N ASP A 147 -15.84 28.51 -2.28
CA ASP A 147 -14.77 28.89 -1.34
C ASP A 147 -13.47 28.05 -1.49
N LYS A 148 -13.51 26.95 -2.27
CA LYS A 148 -12.39 25.98 -2.39
C LYS A 148 -11.72 25.95 -3.78
N CYS A 149 -11.58 27.10 -4.42
CA CYS A 149 -10.97 27.23 -5.75
C CYS A 149 -9.44 27.34 -5.76
N LYS A 150 -8.78 27.42 -4.59
CA LYS A 150 -7.31 27.62 -4.48
C LYS A 150 -6.48 26.68 -5.36
N SER A 151 -6.84 25.40 -5.40
CA SER A 151 -6.06 24.41 -6.16
C SER A 151 -6.27 24.48 -7.67
N ILE A 152 -7.42 25.01 -8.13
CA ILE A 152 -7.69 25.26 -9.55
C ILE A 152 -6.92 26.50 -9.98
N ILE A 153 -6.98 27.55 -9.17
CA ILE A 153 -6.27 28.80 -9.43
C ILE A 153 -4.76 28.59 -9.42
N ALA A 154 -4.22 27.85 -8.45
CA ALA A 154 -2.80 27.49 -8.41
C ALA A 154 -2.35 26.80 -9.71
N HIS A 155 -3.17 25.85 -10.21
CA HIS A 155 -2.90 25.19 -11.48
C HIS A 155 -2.94 26.16 -12.67
N GLY A 156 -3.98 26.99 -12.79
CA GLY A 156 -4.08 27.98 -13.88
C GLY A 156 -2.93 29.00 -13.88
N LEU A 157 -2.42 29.32 -12.69
CA LEU A 157 -1.25 30.18 -12.52
C LEU A 157 0.08 29.48 -12.75
N GLY A 158 0.09 28.15 -12.89
CA GLY A 158 1.31 27.35 -13.02
C GLY A 158 2.17 27.33 -11.75
N ILE A 159 1.56 27.44 -10.57
CA ILE A 159 2.25 27.44 -9.27
C ILE A 159 1.71 26.37 -8.34
N SER A 160 2.49 26.01 -7.30
CA SER A 160 2.02 25.10 -6.27
C SER A 160 0.99 25.77 -5.35
N VAL A 161 0.10 24.96 -4.76
CA VAL A 161 -0.87 25.46 -3.76
C VAL A 161 -0.17 26.04 -2.54
N SER A 162 0.98 25.46 -2.15
CA SER A 162 1.80 25.95 -1.05
C SER A 162 2.35 27.34 -1.35
N LEU A 163 2.85 27.58 -2.57
CA LEU A 163 3.34 28.89 -2.98
C LEU A 163 2.21 29.92 -3.05
N LEU A 164 1.04 29.54 -3.57
CA LEU A 164 -0.14 30.40 -3.54
C LEU A 164 -0.53 30.76 -2.10
N ASN A 165 -0.56 29.79 -1.18
CA ASN A 165 -0.86 30.06 0.23
C ASN A 165 0.20 30.95 0.89
N ALA A 166 1.48 30.82 0.54
CA ALA A 166 2.53 31.70 1.04
C ALA A 166 2.27 33.16 0.64
N HIS A 167 1.90 33.42 -0.61
CA HIS A 167 1.50 34.77 -1.06
C HIS A 167 0.24 35.29 -0.37
N LEU A 168 -0.75 34.42 -0.13
CA LEU A 168 -1.94 34.82 0.62
C LEU A 168 -1.64 35.14 2.09
N LEU A 169 -0.63 34.50 2.69
CA LEU A 169 -0.17 34.79 4.05
C LEU A 169 0.60 36.11 4.13
N THR A 170 1.37 36.46 3.10
CA THR A 170 2.05 37.77 3.04
C THR A 170 1.08 38.92 2.80
N GLY A 171 -0.16 38.63 2.39
CA GLY A 171 -1.23 39.61 2.20
C GLY A 171 -1.28 40.21 0.80
N TYR A 172 -0.40 39.79 -0.11
CA TYR A 172 -0.32 40.33 -1.47
C TYR A 172 0.07 39.27 -2.49
N LEU A 173 -0.54 39.35 -3.67
CA LEU A 173 -0.21 38.53 -4.83
C LEU A 173 0.62 39.35 -5.82
N PRO A 174 1.84 38.92 -6.22
CA PRO A 174 2.66 39.63 -7.19
C PRO A 174 1.90 39.99 -8.48
N TYR A 175 2.19 41.16 -9.06
CA TYR A 175 1.50 41.65 -10.27
C TYR A 175 1.51 40.63 -11.42
N SER A 176 2.65 39.94 -11.63
CA SER A 176 2.76 38.91 -12.66
C SER A 176 1.76 37.75 -12.50
N LEU A 177 1.43 37.39 -11.25
CA LEU A 177 0.43 36.36 -10.94
C LEU A 177 -0.99 36.93 -10.98
N ALA A 178 -1.19 38.18 -10.54
CA ALA A 178 -2.48 38.86 -10.60
C ALA A 178 -2.95 39.11 -12.05
N ALA A 179 -2.02 39.48 -12.94
CA ALA A 179 -2.29 39.63 -14.38
C ALA A 179 -2.73 38.28 -14.99
N LYS A 180 -1.94 37.22 -14.77
CA LYS A 180 -2.31 35.85 -15.21
C LYS A 180 -3.67 35.41 -14.67
N PHE A 181 -3.97 35.69 -13.40
CA PHE A 181 -5.26 35.36 -12.79
C PHE A 181 -6.43 36.11 -13.45
N SER A 182 -6.20 37.37 -13.84
CA SER A 182 -7.20 38.17 -14.55
C SER A 182 -7.51 37.57 -15.92
N ASP A 183 -6.49 37.08 -16.61
CA ASP A 183 -6.59 36.46 -17.94
C ASP A 183 -7.23 35.06 -17.91
N LEU A 184 -7.25 34.38 -16.76
CA LEU A 184 -7.92 33.08 -16.63
C LEU A 184 -9.43 33.21 -16.89
N GLY A 185 -9.89 32.43 -17.87
CA GLY A 185 -11.29 32.34 -18.26
C GLY A 185 -12.13 31.55 -17.24
N VAL A 186 -13.45 31.79 -17.23
CA VAL A 186 -14.39 31.06 -16.34
C VAL A 186 -14.36 29.55 -16.61
N GLU A 187 -14.08 29.14 -17.85
CA GLU A 187 -14.00 27.74 -18.26
C GLU A 187 -12.80 27.02 -17.64
N GLU A 188 -11.67 27.70 -17.51
CA GLU A 188 -10.43 27.16 -16.92
C GLU A 188 -10.52 27.05 -15.39
N LEU A 189 -11.41 27.84 -14.80
CA LEU A 189 -11.67 27.89 -13.35
C LEU A 189 -12.76 26.90 -12.91
N GLN A 190 -13.35 26.13 -13.84
CA GLN A 190 -14.29 25.08 -13.50
C GLN A 190 -13.58 23.92 -12.76
N PRO A 191 -14.23 23.30 -11.75
CA PRO A 191 -13.68 22.12 -11.10
C PRO A 191 -13.43 21.02 -12.14
N ALA A 192 -12.21 20.49 -12.24
CA ALA A 192 -11.92 19.49 -13.26
C ALA A 192 -12.71 18.18 -13.09
N SER A 193 -13.33 17.94 -11.93
CA SER A 193 -14.29 16.86 -11.72
C SER A 193 -15.59 17.02 -12.52
N ARG A 194 -15.92 18.25 -12.96
CA ARG A 194 -17.07 18.57 -13.82
C ARG A 194 -16.71 18.56 -15.30
N ASN A 195 -15.42 18.68 -15.64
CA ASN A 195 -14.98 18.61 -17.02
C ASN A 195 -15.14 17.18 -17.52
N ARG A 196 -16.02 17.00 -18.51
CA ARG A 196 -16.23 15.70 -19.14
C ARG A 196 -14.92 15.25 -19.76
N TRP A 197 -14.66 13.95 -19.68
CA TRP A 197 -13.57 13.34 -20.43
C TRP A 197 -13.91 13.44 -21.91
N ASN A 198 -13.02 14.00 -22.72
CA ASN A 198 -13.14 13.96 -24.18
C ASN A 198 -12.73 12.56 -24.69
N ASP A 199 -12.98 12.27 -25.96
CA ASP A 199 -12.63 10.97 -26.53
C ASP A 199 -11.11 10.75 -26.61
N ASP A 200 -10.37 11.80 -26.96
CA ASP A 200 -8.91 11.77 -27.08
C ASP A 200 -8.22 11.42 -25.73
N GLU A 201 -8.66 11.99 -24.62
CA GLU A 201 -8.18 11.67 -23.27
C GLU A 201 -8.50 10.22 -22.88
N ARG A 202 -9.67 9.72 -23.29
CA ARG A 202 -10.05 8.33 -23.04
C ARG A 202 -9.17 7.37 -23.80
N GLU A 203 -8.92 7.66 -25.08
CA GLU A 203 -8.05 6.88 -25.94
C GLU A 203 -6.61 6.90 -25.40
N ARG A 204 -6.10 8.09 -25.08
CA ARG A 204 -4.75 8.26 -24.53
C ARG A 204 -4.57 7.56 -23.20
N LEU A 205 -5.54 7.67 -22.28
CA LEU A 205 -5.51 6.92 -21.02
C LEU A 205 -5.52 5.41 -21.28
N THR A 206 -6.27 4.93 -22.27
CA THR A 206 -6.34 3.49 -22.57
C THR A 206 -4.97 2.94 -23.00
N LEU A 207 -4.21 3.72 -23.77
CA LEU A 207 -2.84 3.40 -24.16
C LEU A 207 -1.90 3.41 -22.96
N LEU A 208 -1.91 4.47 -22.15
CA LEU A 208 -1.01 4.60 -20.99
C LEU A 208 -1.27 3.56 -19.89
N LEU A 209 -2.48 3.01 -19.83
CA LEU A 209 -2.81 1.92 -18.89
C LEU A 209 -2.11 0.60 -19.23
N GLU A 210 -1.55 0.45 -20.44
CA GLU A 210 -0.76 -0.73 -20.82
C GLU A 210 0.66 -0.70 -20.23
N GLU A 211 1.13 0.48 -19.81
CA GLU A 211 2.48 0.71 -19.26
C GLU A 211 2.55 0.58 -17.73
N ASP A 212 1.46 0.14 -17.07
CA ASP A 212 1.32 -0.08 -15.62
C ASP A 212 1.69 1.12 -14.72
N HIS A 213 1.47 2.34 -15.21
CA HIS A 213 1.69 3.55 -14.41
C HIS A 213 0.69 3.70 -13.25
N SER A 214 1.15 4.33 -12.18
CA SER A 214 0.31 4.73 -11.05
C SER A 214 -0.72 5.80 -11.45
N ASP A 215 -1.85 5.88 -10.73
CA ASP A 215 -2.90 6.87 -11.03
C ASP A 215 -2.42 8.32 -10.93
N ASP A 216 -1.46 8.61 -10.06
CA ASP A 216 -0.87 9.95 -9.88
C ASP A 216 0.04 10.31 -11.07
N THR A 217 0.88 9.36 -11.48
CA THR A 217 1.73 9.51 -12.68
C THR A 217 0.88 9.77 -13.92
N LEU A 218 -0.19 9.00 -14.11
CA LEU A 218 -1.12 9.18 -15.23
C LEU A 218 -1.84 10.52 -15.17
N ALA A 219 -2.26 10.95 -13.98
CA ALA A 219 -2.88 12.26 -13.80
C ALA A 219 -1.92 13.39 -14.19
N CYS A 220 -0.63 13.30 -13.82
CA CYS A 220 0.39 14.27 -14.21
C CYS A 220 0.63 14.29 -15.73
N ILE A 221 0.85 13.12 -16.34
CA ILE A 221 1.10 13.00 -17.79
C ILE A 221 -0.07 13.59 -18.59
N LEU A 222 -1.29 13.14 -18.30
CA LEU A 222 -2.47 13.60 -19.03
C LEU A 222 -2.76 15.07 -18.76
N SER A 223 -2.50 15.58 -17.54
CA SER A 223 -2.68 17.01 -17.26
C SER A 223 -1.72 17.87 -18.08
N ALA A 224 -0.47 17.43 -18.23
CA ALA A 224 0.52 18.11 -19.04
C ALA A 224 0.16 18.06 -20.54
N GLU A 225 -0.31 16.91 -21.02
CA GLU A 225 -0.64 16.69 -22.43
C GLU A 225 -1.87 17.49 -22.88
N PHE A 226 -2.94 17.51 -22.08
CA PHE A 226 -4.21 18.15 -22.43
C PHE A 226 -4.35 19.58 -21.90
N GLY A 227 -3.30 20.12 -21.25
CA GLY A 227 -3.29 21.49 -20.75
C GLY A 227 -4.34 21.80 -19.68
N ARG A 228 -4.91 20.78 -19.04
CA ARG A 228 -5.93 20.93 -17.99
C ARG A 228 -5.68 19.97 -16.85
N ARG A 229 -6.12 20.34 -15.65
CA ARG A 229 -5.95 19.48 -14.49
C ARG A 229 -6.80 18.22 -14.60
N ILE A 230 -6.17 17.05 -14.48
CA ILE A 230 -6.81 15.75 -14.34
C ILE A 230 -6.39 15.19 -12.99
N PHE A 231 -7.34 14.69 -12.21
CA PHE A 231 -7.08 14.16 -10.88
C PHE A 231 -6.99 12.63 -10.89
N GLU A 232 -6.18 12.06 -9.99
CA GLU A 232 -6.10 10.63 -9.70
C GLU A 232 -7.49 9.98 -9.56
N GLY A 233 -8.39 10.59 -8.79
CA GLY A 233 -9.75 10.08 -8.60
C GLY A 233 -10.56 10.02 -9.90
N GLY A 234 -10.26 10.88 -10.88
CA GLY A 234 -10.78 10.84 -12.24
C GLY A 234 -10.21 9.66 -13.03
N ILE A 235 -8.89 9.47 -12.98
CA ILE A 235 -8.19 8.31 -13.57
C ILE A 235 -8.79 7.01 -13.04
N ALA A 236 -8.87 6.84 -11.72
CA ALA A 236 -9.38 5.64 -11.07
C ALA A 236 -10.84 5.33 -11.45
N ARG A 237 -11.68 6.35 -11.65
CA ARG A 237 -13.06 6.16 -12.14
C ARG A 237 -13.05 5.72 -13.60
N GLN A 238 -12.22 6.31 -14.44
CA GLN A 238 -12.16 6.00 -15.86
C GLN A 238 -11.53 4.63 -16.13
N ARG A 239 -10.47 4.26 -15.40
CA ARG A 239 -9.87 2.91 -15.36
C ARG A 239 -10.93 1.85 -15.06
N ARG A 240 -11.80 2.08 -14.06
CA ARG A 240 -12.93 1.19 -13.75
C ARG A 240 -13.97 1.09 -14.88
N LYS A 241 -14.27 2.20 -15.57
CA LYS A 241 -15.19 2.18 -16.72
C LYS A 241 -14.62 1.39 -17.90
N ILE A 242 -13.35 1.61 -18.24
CA ILE A 242 -12.64 0.89 -19.31
C ILE A 242 -12.59 -0.61 -18.97
N ALA A 243 -12.24 -0.97 -17.72
CA ALA A 243 -12.23 -2.36 -17.29
C ALA A 243 -13.62 -3.03 -17.38
N ARG A 244 -14.70 -2.31 -17.06
CA ARG A 244 -16.07 -2.80 -17.23
C ARG A 244 -16.43 -3.01 -18.70
N ALA A 245 -16.06 -2.07 -19.59
CA ALA A 245 -16.30 -2.18 -21.02
C ALA A 245 -15.53 -3.35 -21.66
N ARG A 246 -14.28 -3.58 -21.23
CA ARG A 246 -13.48 -4.75 -21.65
C ARG A 246 -14.15 -6.06 -21.21
N ARG A 247 -14.66 -6.13 -19.98
CA ARG A 247 -15.39 -7.31 -19.46
C ARG A 247 -16.72 -7.55 -20.17
N SER A 248 -17.47 -6.52 -20.54
CA SER A 248 -18.72 -6.69 -21.30
C SER A 248 -18.47 -7.19 -22.72
N ASN A 249 -17.34 -6.81 -23.33
CA ASN A 249 -16.95 -7.28 -24.67
C ASN A 249 -16.31 -8.68 -24.65
N SER A 250 -15.82 -9.15 -23.50
CA SER A 250 -15.19 -10.47 -23.37
C SER A 250 -16.15 -11.59 -22.93
N VAL A 251 -17.42 -11.29 -22.63
CA VAL A 251 -18.43 -12.32 -22.37
C VAL A 251 -19.01 -12.75 -23.72
N PRO A 252 -18.78 -14.00 -24.18
CA PRO A 252 -19.48 -14.51 -25.34
C PRO A 252 -20.97 -14.44 -25.05
N ASN A 253 -21.73 -13.86 -25.97
CA ASN A 253 -23.16 -13.65 -25.83
C ASN A 253 -23.90 -15.00 -25.86
N PHE A 254 -23.83 -15.77 -24.77
CA PHE A 254 -24.40 -17.13 -24.63
C PHE A 254 -25.94 -17.16 -24.63
N ARG A 255 -26.61 -16.01 -24.79
CA ARG A 255 -28.07 -15.91 -24.66
C ARG A 255 -28.87 -16.00 -25.97
N THR A 256 -28.27 -16.40 -27.09
CA THR A 256 -29.05 -16.59 -28.35
C THR A 256 -28.92 -17.96 -29.01
N ALA A 257 -28.15 -18.90 -28.44
CA ALA A 257 -28.13 -20.28 -28.95
C ALA A 257 -29.30 -21.10 -28.36
N SER A 258 -30.37 -21.17 -29.15
CA SER A 258 -31.25 -22.33 -29.33
C SER A 258 -31.96 -22.93 -28.11
N TRP A 259 -33.15 -22.41 -27.80
CA TRP A 259 -34.22 -23.18 -27.13
C TRP A 259 -35.33 -23.61 -28.12
N LYS A 260 -35.10 -23.46 -29.44
CA LYS A 260 -36.14 -23.71 -30.46
C LYS A 260 -36.25 -25.16 -30.97
N ASN A 261 -35.43 -26.11 -30.50
CA ASN A 261 -35.44 -27.49 -31.01
C ASN A 261 -35.78 -28.59 -29.97
N ALA A 262 -36.57 -28.29 -28.93
CA ALA A 262 -36.98 -29.29 -27.93
C ALA A 262 -38.50 -29.57 -27.92
N ALA A 263 -39.20 -29.39 -29.05
CA ALA A 263 -40.65 -29.61 -29.13
C ALA A 263 -41.12 -30.40 -30.38
N LEU A 264 -40.25 -31.25 -30.93
CA LEU A 264 -40.63 -32.25 -31.94
C LEU A 264 -39.78 -33.50 -31.70
N HIS A 265 -40.25 -34.39 -30.83
CA HIS A 265 -40.21 -35.85 -30.94
C HIS A 265 -40.93 -36.48 -29.75
#